data_AF-A0A2C9TL40-F1
#
_entry.id   AF-A0A2C9TL40-F1
#
_cell.length_a   1.000
_cell.length_b   1.000
_cell.length_c   1.000
_cell.angle_alpha   90.00
_cell.angle_beta   90.00
_cell.angle_gamma   90.00
#
_symmetry.space_group_name_H-M   'P 1'
#
loop_
_entity.id
_entity.type
_entity.pdbx_description
1 polymer ?
#
loop_
_entity_poly.entity_id
_entity_poly.type
_entity_poly.pdbx_seq_one_letter_code
_entity_poly.pdbx_strand_id
1 'polypeptide(L)' 'MSNTQKKNVPELRFPGFEGEWEEKQLGNLTDRVIR' A
#
# COMPACT_ATOMS: atom_id res chain seq x y z
N MET A 1 3.41 22.65 16.94
CA MET A 1 3.66 21.21 16.73
C MET A 1 3.12 20.86 15.35
N SER A 2 4.00 20.67 14.37
CA SER A 2 3.61 20.34 12.99
C SER A 2 3.20 18.87 12.93
N ASN A 3 1.89 18.63 12.92
CA ASN A 3 1.32 17.31 12.73
C ASN A 3 1.50 16.91 11.25
N THR A 4 2.70 16.45 10.88
CA THR A 4 2.96 15.90 9.55
C THR A 4 2.28 14.54 9.48
N GLN A 5 1.01 14.53 9.07
CA GLN A 5 0.31 13.30 8.70
C GLN A 5 1.11 12.66 7.55
N LYS A 6 1.76 11.51 7.83
CA LYS A 6 2.37 10.68 6.78
C LYS A 6 1.23 10.25 5.85
N LYS A 7 1.26 10.71 4.61
CA LYS A 7 0.39 10.22 3.55
C LYS A 7 0.99 8.94 3.01
N ASN A 8 0.22 7.85 2.97
CA ASN A 8 0.64 6.60 2.36
C ASN A 8 0.45 6.66 0.84
N VAL A 9 0.97 7.71 0.22
CA VAL A 9 0.88 7.95 -1.23
C VAL A 9 2.29 8.13 -1.78
N PRO A 10 2.70 7.38 -2.82
CA PRO A 10 4.00 7.55 -3.44
C PRO A 10 4.15 8.92 -4.08
N GLU A 11 5.36 9.46 -4.06
CA GLU A 11 5.69 10.74 -4.70
C GLU A 11 5.61 10.68 -6.24
N LEU A 12 5.80 9.49 -6.81
CA LEU A 12 5.67 9.21 -8.24
C LEU A 12 4.75 8.01 -8.46
N ARG A 13 3.77 8.16 -9.36
CA ARG A 13 2.85 7.08 -9.75
C ARG A 13 2.29 7.29 -11.16
N PHE A 14 1.76 6.23 -11.75
CA PHE A 14 1.11 6.31 -13.06
C PHE A 14 -0.22 7.06 -12.99
N PRO A 15 -0.59 7.84 -14.02
CA PRO A 15 -1.91 8.45 -14.13
C PRO A 15 -3.02 7.40 -14.06
N GLY A 16 -4.15 7.75 -13.42
CA GLY A 16 -5.30 6.85 -13.26
C GLY A 16 -5.18 5.83 -12.12
N PHE A 17 -4.01 5.70 -11.48
CA PHE A 17 -3.87 4.95 -10.23
C PHE A 17 -3.92 5.91 -9.06
N GLU A 18 -5.11 6.07 -8.49
CA GLU A 18 -5.39 7.00 -7.38
C GLU A 18 -5.52 6.25 -6.04
N GLY A 19 -5.72 6.97 -4.94
CA GLY A 19 -5.89 6.37 -3.60
C GLY A 19 -4.60 6.12 -2.83
N GLU A 20 -4.74 5.94 -1.51
CA GLU A 20 -3.64 5.63 -0.60
C GLU A 20 -3.29 4.14 -0.62
N TRP A 21 -2.05 3.82 -0.30
CA TRP A 21 -1.62 2.46 -0.03
C TRP A 21 -2.17 2.01 1.32
N GLU A 22 -2.66 0.78 1.34
CA GLU A 22 -3.08 0.08 2.54
C GLU A 22 -2.05 -1.01 2.88
N GLU A 23 -1.86 -1.24 4.17
CA GLU A 23 -1.06 -2.38 4.64
C GLU A 23 -1.92 -3.65 4.64
N LYS A 24 -1.43 -4.70 3.99
CA LYS A 24 -2.11 -6.01 3.93
C LYS A 24 -1.14 -7.14 4.24
N GLN A 25 -1.61 -8.13 5.00
CA GLN A 25 -0.84 -9.32 5.30
C GLN A 25 -0.74 -10.22 4.07
N LEU A 26 0.48 -10.67 3.74
CA LEU A 26 0.75 -11.51 2.57
C LEU A 26 -0.07 -12.82 2.57
N GLY A 27 -0.31 -13.40 3.74
CA GLY A 27 -1.14 -14.60 3.90
C GLY A 27 -2.61 -14.41 3.52
N ASN A 28 -3.11 -13.17 3.45
CA ASN A 28 -4.47 -12.88 3.00
C ASN A 28 -4.56 -12.70 1.47
N LEU A 29 -3.42 -12.55 0.81
CA LEU A 29 -3.34 -12.27 -0.64
C LEU A 29 -2.83 -13.46 -1.44
N THR A 30 -2.32 -14.50 -0.78
CA THR A 30 -1.61 -15.59 -1.44
C THR A 30 -1.95 -16.93 -0.80
N ASP A 31 -1.97 -17.97 -1.63
CA ASP A 31 -2.06 -19.35 -1.17
C ASP A 31 -0.65 -19.96 -1.04
N ARG A 32 -0.43 -20.70 0.05
CA ARG A 32 0.81 -21.44 0.24
C ARG A 32 0.82 -22.69 -0.62
N VAL A 33 1.69 -22.73 -1.63
CA VAL A 33 1.92 -23.94 -2.43
C VAL A 33 2.92 -24.84 -1.72
N ILE A 34 2.53 -26.09 -1.48
CA ILE A 34 3.39 -27.15 -0.91
C ILE A 34 3.49 -28.24 -1.98
N ARG A 35 4.70 -28.74 -2.25
CA ARG A 35 4.99 -29.75 -3.27
C ARG A 35 5.06 -31.14 -2.64
#